data_AF-A0A538KUY1-F1
#
_entry.id   AF-A0A538KUY1-F1
#
_cell.length_a   1.000
_cell.length_b   1.000
_cell.length_c   1.000
_cell.angle_alpha   90.00
_cell.angle_beta   90.00
_cell.angle_gamma   90.00
#
_symmetry.space_group_name_H-M   'P 1'
#
loop_
_entity.id
_entity.type
_entity.pdbx_description
1 polymer ?
#
loop_
_entity_poly.entity_id
_entity_poly.type
_entity_poly.pdbx_seq_one_letter_code
_entity_poly.pdbx_strand_id
1 'polypeptide(L)'
;MGLLNKPAAAPSSAQWTVQLSQSLDGGKTWTQSNVSGRPIYFGDICTTGIFCGLAPDSFNWGNDRILLDDFGVAAGPDGGARIAWTDAYDSWAGSCKPGGDVTCQDTHVRFACQKSGLGLAGQKITGCGQAKRP
;
A
#
# COMPACT_ATOMS: atom_id res chain seq x y z
N MET A 1 9.87 21.14 -1.15
CA MET A 1 10.17 20.75 0.24
C MET A 1 8.90 20.93 1.06
N GLY A 2 8.56 19.98 1.94
CA GLY A 2 7.38 20.09 2.80
C GLY A 2 7.53 21.27 3.76
N LEU A 3 6.61 22.24 3.71
CA LEU A 3 6.70 23.47 4.49
C LEU A 3 6.11 23.34 5.91
N LEU A 4 5.38 22.26 6.20
CA LEU A 4 4.57 22.13 7.41
C LEU A 4 4.34 20.64 7.73
N ASN A 5 5.11 20.04 8.65
CA ASN A 5 4.94 18.68 9.25
C ASN A 5 4.49 17.51 8.34
N LYS A 6 4.53 17.68 7.02
CA LYS A 6 4.06 16.73 6.02
C LYS A 6 5.01 16.75 4.81
N PRO A 7 5.09 15.65 4.05
CA PRO A 7 5.83 15.61 2.78
C PRO A 7 5.40 16.68 1.77
N ALA A 8 6.13 16.78 0.66
CA ALA A 8 5.68 17.64 -0.44
C ALA A 8 4.28 17.18 -0.92
N ALA A 9 3.37 18.13 -1.15
CA ALA A 9 2.04 17.81 -1.65
C ALA A 9 2.13 17.09 -3.01
N ALA A 10 1.38 16.01 -3.15
CA ALA A 10 1.24 15.30 -4.41
C ALA A 10 0.02 15.81 -5.21
N PRO A 11 0.13 15.95 -6.55
CA PRO A 11 -1.02 16.31 -7.39
C PRO A 11 -2.05 15.18 -7.45
N SER A 12 -3.30 15.48 -7.84
CA SER A 12 -4.35 14.47 -8.04
C SER A 12 -4.00 13.38 -9.06
N SER A 13 -2.99 13.61 -9.92
CA SER A 13 -2.47 12.63 -10.88
C SER A 13 -1.40 11.68 -10.32
N ALA A 14 -0.88 11.94 -9.12
CA ALA A 14 0.08 11.05 -8.47
C ALA A 14 -0.57 9.71 -8.16
N GLN A 15 0.14 8.61 -8.37
CA GLN A 15 -0.37 7.25 -8.18
C GLN A 15 0.56 6.46 -7.27
N TRP A 16 -0.04 5.70 -6.36
CA TRP A 16 0.67 4.95 -5.34
C TRP A 16 0.56 3.44 -5.62
N THR A 17 1.65 2.72 -5.36
CA THR A 17 1.70 1.25 -5.48
C THR A 17 2.32 0.68 -4.22
N VAL A 18 2.00 -0.58 -3.91
CA VAL A 18 2.60 -1.29 -2.78
C VAL A 18 3.83 -2.04 -3.25
N GLN A 19 4.95 -1.73 -2.62
CA GLN A 19 6.23 -2.38 -2.87
C GLN A 19 6.60 -3.25 -1.66
N LEU A 20 7.11 -4.45 -1.92
CA LEU A 20 7.72 -5.31 -0.90
C LEU A 20 9.18 -5.55 -1.27
N SER A 21 10.08 -5.30 -0.32
CA SER A 21 11.47 -5.71 -0.41
C SER A 21 11.72 -6.89 0.52
N GLN A 22 12.34 -7.95 0.00
CA GLN A 22 12.64 -9.17 0.74
C GLN A 22 14.13 -9.53 0.58
N SER A 23 14.75 -9.92 1.69
CA SER A 23 16.05 -10.59 1.70
C SER A 23 15.91 -11.99 2.28
N LEU A 24 16.55 -12.96 1.62
CA LEU A 24 16.53 -14.38 2.01
C LEU A 24 17.94 -14.90 2.34
N ASP A 25 18.92 -13.99 2.44
CA ASP A 25 20.34 -14.32 2.66
C ASP A 25 20.94 -13.56 3.86
N GLY A 26 20.08 -13.18 4.81
CA GLY A 26 20.48 -12.44 6.02
C GLY A 26 20.75 -10.96 5.78
N GLY A 27 20.08 -10.35 4.79
CA GLY A 27 20.14 -8.91 4.51
C GLY A 27 21.25 -8.49 3.54
N LYS A 28 21.97 -9.44 2.92
CA LYS A 28 23.07 -9.14 1.99
C LYS A 28 22.55 -8.67 0.64
N THR A 29 21.50 -9.30 0.15
CA THR A 29 20.81 -8.89 -1.08
C THR A 29 19.31 -8.73 -0.83
N TRP A 30 18.69 -7.82 -1.58
CA TRP A 30 17.27 -7.50 -1.49
C TRP A 30 16.65 -7.55 -2.88
N THR A 31 15.51 -8.21 -2.98
CA THR A 31 14.65 -8.17 -4.16
C THR A 31 13.42 -7.33 -3.84
N GLN A 32 13.15 -6.31 -4.64
CA GLN A 32 11.94 -5.49 -4.53
C GLN A 32 10.91 -5.91 -5.58
N SER A 33 9.64 -5.92 -5.21
CA SER A 33 8.53 -6.26 -6.11
C SER A 33 7.32 -5.37 -5.87
N ASN A 34 6.63 -5.00 -6.96
CA ASN A 34 5.30 -4.38 -6.89
C ASN A 34 4.26 -5.46 -6.59
N VAL A 35 3.82 -5.56 -5.34
CA VAL A 35 2.88 -6.61 -4.90
C VAL A 35 1.44 -6.29 -5.26
N SER A 36 1.09 -5.01 -5.38
CA SER A 36 -0.24 -4.59 -5.83
C SER A 36 -0.47 -4.85 -7.31
N GLY A 37 0.58 -4.90 -8.13
CA GLY A 37 0.53 -5.07 -9.59
C GLY A 37 -0.11 -3.91 -10.36
N ARG A 38 -0.81 -3.02 -9.68
CA ARG A 38 -1.48 -1.81 -10.20
C ARG A 38 -1.45 -0.69 -9.16
N PRO A 39 -1.72 0.56 -9.56
CA PRO A 39 -2.02 1.64 -8.61
C PRO A 39 -3.14 1.25 -7.64
N ILE A 40 -2.99 1.70 -6.38
CA ILE A 40 -3.93 1.43 -5.29
C ILE A 40 -4.59 2.69 -4.73
N TYR A 41 -4.05 3.87 -5.03
CA TYR A 41 -4.54 5.17 -4.59
C TYR A 41 -4.01 6.26 -5.52
N PHE A 42 -4.71 7.37 -5.66
CA PHE A 42 -4.20 8.57 -6.34
C PHE A 42 -4.41 9.84 -5.50
N GLY A 43 -3.57 10.85 -5.78
CA GLY A 43 -3.60 12.13 -5.08
C GLY A 43 -2.65 12.21 -3.89
N ASP A 44 -2.80 13.30 -3.13
CA ASP A 44 -2.09 13.50 -1.88
C ASP A 44 -2.60 12.51 -0.83
N ILE A 45 -1.71 11.98 -0.01
CA ILE A 45 -2.08 11.18 1.17
C ILE A 45 -1.99 12.11 2.35
N CYS A 46 -3.10 12.26 3.09
CA CYS A 46 -3.04 13.04 4.30
C CYS A 46 -2.27 12.29 5.41
N THR A 47 -1.16 12.86 5.87
CA THR A 47 -0.30 12.29 6.93
C THR A 47 -0.39 13.05 8.25
N THR A 48 -1.41 13.91 8.43
CA THR A 48 -1.56 14.77 9.63
C THR A 48 -2.44 14.14 10.73
N GLY A 49 -2.80 12.86 10.57
CA GLY A 49 -3.56 12.09 11.56
C GLY A 49 -5.00 12.57 11.72
N ILE A 50 -5.43 12.83 12.96
CA ILE A 50 -6.81 13.27 13.25
C ILE A 50 -7.20 14.58 12.54
N PHE A 51 -6.22 15.36 12.10
CA PHE A 51 -6.42 16.64 11.41
C PHE A 51 -6.69 16.51 9.90
N CYS A 52 -6.60 15.31 9.33
CA CYS A 52 -6.95 15.08 7.94
C CYS A 52 -8.42 15.50 7.66
N GLY A 53 -8.69 16.20 6.56
CA GLY A 53 -10.03 16.73 6.26
C GLY A 53 -10.54 17.84 7.19
N LEU A 54 -9.73 18.32 8.16
CA LEU A 54 -10.09 19.42 9.07
C LEU A 54 -9.19 20.66 8.87
N ALA A 55 -8.19 20.58 8.00
CA ALA A 55 -7.24 21.66 7.78
C ALA A 55 -7.89 22.77 6.93
N PRO A 56 -7.74 24.06 7.30
CA PRO A 56 -8.07 25.15 6.41
C PRO A 56 -7.28 25.05 5.09
N ASP A 57 -7.87 25.46 3.97
CA ASP A 57 -7.24 25.37 2.64
C ASP A 57 -5.84 26.02 2.58
N SER A 58 -5.59 27.02 3.43
CA SER A 58 -4.29 27.70 3.57
C SER A 58 -3.14 26.78 3.98
N PHE A 59 -3.43 25.62 4.58
CA PHE A 59 -2.42 24.66 5.02
C PHE A 59 -2.09 23.62 3.96
N ASN A 60 -2.98 23.41 2.97
CA ASN A 60 -2.81 22.45 1.88
C ASN A 60 -2.46 21.03 2.39
N TRP A 61 -3.06 20.58 3.51
CA TRP A 61 -2.74 19.30 4.16
C TRP A 61 -3.46 18.08 3.57
N GLY A 62 -4.21 18.28 2.48
CA GLY A 62 -5.12 17.27 1.95
C GLY A 62 -6.46 17.31 2.68
N ASN A 63 -7.56 17.33 1.91
CA ASN A 63 -8.92 17.43 2.45
C ASN A 63 -9.60 16.05 2.56
N ASP A 64 -8.92 14.96 2.18
CA ASP A 64 -9.45 13.61 2.32
C ASP A 64 -9.08 12.98 3.67
N ARG A 65 -9.92 12.02 4.09
CA ARG A 65 -9.74 11.18 5.27
C ARG A 65 -9.47 9.73 4.89
N ILE A 66 -8.96 9.52 3.68
CA ILE A 66 -8.74 8.20 3.13
C ILE A 66 -7.40 7.71 3.68
N LEU A 67 -7.46 6.98 4.78
CA LEU A 67 -6.28 6.47 5.45
C LEU A 67 -5.72 5.29 4.62
N LEU A 68 -4.53 5.49 4.06
CA LEU A 68 -3.76 4.46 3.36
C LEU A 68 -2.64 3.94 4.26
N ASP A 69 -2.98 3.59 5.51
CA ASP A 69 -2.04 3.35 6.59
C ASP A 69 -1.96 1.88 7.05
N ASP A 70 -2.96 1.05 6.73
CA ASP A 70 -2.88 -0.37 7.03
C ASP A 70 -2.00 -1.10 6.00
N PHE A 71 -0.78 -1.43 6.43
CA PHE A 71 0.13 -2.37 5.76
C PHE A 71 0.58 -3.45 6.74
N GLY A 72 0.44 -4.72 6.34
CA GLY A 72 0.86 -5.86 7.14
C GLY A 72 1.74 -6.79 6.33
N VAL A 73 2.81 -7.31 6.94
CA VAL A 73 3.63 -8.39 6.38
C VAL A 73 3.83 -9.48 7.41
N ALA A 74 3.70 -10.73 6.98
CA ALA A 74 3.97 -11.91 7.80
C ALA A 74 4.62 -13.02 6.98
N ALA A 75 5.31 -13.95 7.66
CA ALA A 75 5.75 -15.20 7.05
C ALA A 75 4.65 -16.27 7.26
N GLY A 76 4.22 -16.91 6.18
CA GLY A 76 3.33 -18.05 6.24
C GLY A 76 4.02 -19.31 6.77
N PRO A 77 3.26 -20.38 7.08
CA PRO A 77 3.83 -21.66 7.54
C PRO A 77 4.69 -22.36 6.48
N ASP A 78 4.53 -21.99 5.21
CA ASP A 78 5.36 -22.40 4.07
C ASP A 78 6.65 -21.58 3.93
N GLY A 79 6.86 -20.57 4.79
CA GLY A 79 7.96 -19.62 4.73
C GLY A 79 7.74 -18.49 3.72
N GLY A 80 6.62 -18.47 2.99
CA GLY A 80 6.32 -17.46 1.98
C GLY A 80 5.74 -16.17 2.57
N ALA A 81 6.03 -15.03 1.96
CA ALA A 81 5.49 -13.75 2.42
C ALA A 81 3.95 -13.67 2.28
N ARG A 82 3.29 -13.05 3.26
CA ARG A 82 1.88 -12.66 3.27
C ARG A 82 1.84 -11.16 3.43
N ILE A 83 1.08 -10.48 2.58
CA ILE A 83 1.01 -9.04 2.56
C ILE A 83 -0.46 -8.64 2.60
N ALA A 84 -0.78 -7.71 3.49
CA ALA A 84 -2.06 -7.02 3.52
C ALA A 84 -1.82 -5.53 3.28
N TRP A 85 -2.70 -4.86 2.54
CA TRP A 85 -2.64 -3.42 2.32
C TRP A 85 -4.01 -2.81 2.10
N THR A 86 -4.11 -1.52 2.34
CA THR A 86 -5.28 -0.70 1.97
C THR A 86 -5.25 -0.35 0.48
N ASP A 87 -6.36 -0.55 -0.23
CA ASP A 87 -6.51 -0.34 -1.67
C ASP A 87 -7.82 0.36 -1.98
N ALA A 88 -7.79 1.41 -2.80
CA ALA A 88 -8.94 2.22 -3.17
C ALA A 88 -9.32 2.10 -4.65
N TYR A 89 -8.66 1.24 -5.42
CA TYR A 89 -8.84 1.19 -6.87
C TYR A 89 -10.25 0.80 -7.30
N ASP A 90 -10.95 -0.03 -6.53
CA ASP A 90 -12.28 -0.51 -6.89
C ASP A 90 -13.34 0.59 -6.86
N SER A 91 -13.07 1.72 -6.20
CA SER A 91 -13.95 2.89 -6.23
C SER A 91 -13.72 3.78 -7.46
N TRP A 92 -12.74 3.46 -8.31
CA TRP A 92 -12.36 4.30 -9.43
C TRP A 92 -13.36 4.20 -10.58
N ALA A 93 -14.23 5.21 -10.69
CA ALA A 93 -15.20 5.36 -11.78
C ALA A 93 -15.53 6.84 -12.03
N GLY A 94 -15.88 7.20 -13.27
CA GLY A 94 -16.30 8.56 -13.60
C GLY A 94 -15.24 9.62 -13.33
N SER A 95 -15.52 10.55 -12.41
CA SER A 95 -14.58 11.56 -11.91
C SER A 95 -13.57 11.01 -10.89
N CYS A 96 -13.82 9.81 -10.34
CA CYS A 96 -12.95 9.14 -9.39
C CYS A 96 -11.84 8.39 -10.12
N LYS A 97 -10.81 9.13 -10.53
CA LYS A 97 -9.67 8.60 -11.29
C LYS A 97 -8.47 9.51 -11.12
N PRO A 98 -7.25 9.05 -11.42
CA PRO A 98 -6.06 9.91 -11.39
C PRO A 98 -6.28 11.20 -12.20
N GLY A 99 -6.01 12.34 -11.55
CA GLY A 99 -6.25 13.68 -12.08
C GLY A 99 -7.65 14.25 -11.79
N GLY A 100 -8.56 13.45 -11.23
CA GLY A 100 -9.93 13.81 -10.89
C GLY A 100 -10.11 14.21 -9.42
N ASP A 101 -11.30 13.95 -8.90
CA ASP A 101 -11.64 14.18 -7.49
C ASP A 101 -10.95 13.10 -6.63
N VAL A 102 -10.18 13.49 -5.61
CA VAL A 102 -9.45 12.57 -4.73
C VAL A 102 -10.36 12.05 -3.60
N THR A 103 -11.35 12.84 -3.20
CA THR A 103 -12.20 12.58 -2.02
C THR A 103 -13.24 11.49 -2.26
N CYS A 104 -13.42 11.07 -3.51
CA CYS A 104 -14.34 10.02 -3.93
C CYS A 104 -13.86 8.60 -3.65
N GLN A 105 -12.61 8.39 -3.22
CA GLN A 105 -12.05 7.05 -3.15
C GLN A 105 -12.47 6.32 -1.86
N ASP A 106 -12.89 5.07 -1.98
CA ASP A 106 -13.27 4.21 -0.86
C ASP A 106 -12.27 3.05 -0.73
N THR A 107 -11.79 2.79 0.48
CA THR A 107 -10.72 1.82 0.72
C THR A 107 -11.22 0.45 1.19
N HIS A 108 -10.50 -0.58 0.76
CA HIS A 108 -10.67 -1.98 1.20
C HIS A 108 -9.31 -2.58 1.54
N VAL A 109 -9.29 -3.54 2.48
CA VAL A 109 -8.08 -4.32 2.75
C VAL A 109 -7.95 -5.44 1.71
N ARG A 110 -6.77 -5.51 1.08
CA ARG A 110 -6.38 -6.55 0.12
C ARG A 110 -5.31 -7.43 0.71
N PHE A 111 -5.23 -8.64 0.16
CA PHE A 111 -4.25 -9.64 0.57
C PHE A 111 -3.53 -10.21 -0.66
N ALA A 112 -2.23 -10.42 -0.55
CA ALA A 112 -1.44 -11.23 -1.47
C ALA A 112 -0.52 -12.17 -0.71
N CYS A 113 -0.02 -13.15 -1.44
CA CYS A 113 0.99 -14.08 -0.97
C CYS A 113 2.12 -14.18 -1.99
N GLN A 114 3.29 -14.62 -1.54
CA GLN A 114 4.34 -15.11 -2.41
C GLN A 114 3.87 -16.40 -3.12
N LYS A 115 3.94 -16.44 -4.44
CA LYS A 115 3.44 -17.56 -5.25
C LYS A 115 4.53 -18.53 -5.73
N SER A 116 5.80 -18.12 -5.68
CA SER A 116 6.94 -18.89 -6.16
C SER A 116 8.26 -18.42 -5.54
N GLY A 117 9.36 -19.10 -5.87
CA GLY A 117 10.71 -18.76 -5.38
C GLY A 117 11.05 -19.44 -4.06
N LEU A 118 11.90 -18.80 -3.27
CA LEU A 118 12.35 -19.30 -1.96
C LEU A 118 11.60 -18.61 -0.83
N GLY A 119 11.25 -19.36 0.21
CA GLY A 119 10.73 -18.85 1.47
C GLY A 119 11.85 -18.47 2.44
N LEU A 120 11.46 -17.92 3.58
CA LEU A 120 12.38 -17.38 4.61
C LEU A 120 13.43 -18.38 5.11
N ALA A 121 13.12 -19.67 5.13
CA ALA A 121 14.02 -20.74 5.54
C ALA A 121 14.47 -21.64 4.36
N GLY A 122 14.48 -21.08 3.15
CA GLY A 122 14.97 -21.77 1.95
C GLY A 122 14.00 -22.79 1.34
N GLN A 123 12.76 -22.86 1.84
CA GLN A 123 11.73 -23.72 1.26
C GLN A 123 11.35 -23.24 -0.13
N LYS A 124 11.06 -24.17 -1.05
CA LYS A 124 10.49 -23.80 -2.35
C LYS A 124 9.01 -23.45 -2.18
N ILE A 125 8.64 -22.23 -2.56
CA ILE A 125 7.24 -21.79 -2.59
C ILE A 125 6.59 -22.25 -3.90
N THR A 126 5.40 -22.84 -3.80
CA THR A 126 4.63 -23.35 -4.96
C THR A 126 3.20 -22.80 -5.02
N GLY A 127 2.89 -21.77 -4.23
CA GLY A 127 1.58 -21.11 -4.18
C GLY A 127 1.33 -20.44 -2.83
N CYS A 128 0.08 -20.03 -2.57
CA CYS A 128 -0.32 -19.53 -1.25
C CYS A 128 -0.61 -20.71 -0.30
N GLY A 129 0.41 -21.33 0.30
CA GLY A 129 0.20 -22.41 1.25
C GLY A 129 -0.77 -21.98 2.36
N GLN A 130 -1.75 -22.81 2.70
CA GLN A 130 -2.64 -22.54 3.84
C GLN A 130 -2.08 -23.29 5.06
N ALA A 131 -2.30 -22.75 6.26
CA ALA A 131 -2.11 -23.55 7.46
C ALA A 131 -3.01 -24.78 7.36
N LYS A 132 -2.46 -25.98 7.53
CA LYS A 132 -3.29 -27.18 7.64
C LYS A 132 -4.07 -27.05 8.94
N ARG A 133 -5.38 -27.27 8.87
CA ARG A 133 -6.21 -27.39 10.08
C ARG A 133 -5.60 -28.53 10.92
N PRO A 134 -5.33 -28.31 12.22
CA PRO A 134 -4.77 -29.35 13.08
C PRO A 134 -5.68 -30.58 13.13
#